data_AF-A0A0D0R806-F1
#
_entry.id   AF-A0A0D0R806-F1
#
_cell.length_a   1.000
_cell.length_b   1.000
_cell.length_c   1.000
_cell.angle_alpha   90.00
_cell.angle_beta   90.00
_cell.angle_gamma   90.00
#
_symmetry.space_group_name_H-M   'P 1'
#
loop_
_entity.id
_entity.type
_entity.pdbx_description
1 polymer ?
#
loop_
_entity_poly.entity_id
_entity_poly.type
_entity_poly.pdbx_seq_one_letter_code
_entity_poly.pdbx_strand_id
1 'polypeptide(L)'
;MPCPLRPDSGDGARLDKRILAADPAEVTFDLDKASVRTDDVKERGANTTYTTTADMTVAAPDGSSTSVPVRYEVTLRNENATPEQMRAVNPFDPATIPNRTRIEIHGNDYAGTALEPAFRALAKANGMESISDLRLSLEMLDKGKLRVMSGSERLFDAPRDGGPSSYPADRQDFTRHTTLLSDPTGSELGGYSRMLLTGKVPDATVVLAEAVNGNEIHGTVTEAGSGEVNDITWTLDAEGRPASAEATLTWEPSSRGRASDRIEVNAQSGFRKDNDMKGTPDDVGHIIAYRFANGHGSVNMFPQFGLFNRGAYARLEQEWGDWLAKGMEVSIEVELVGGTSQRPDEVHVDYKVIDPDSGAVVYDPSLIAFANADGQAFDAIAGAGMDEMIDRATA
;
A
#
# COMPACT_ATOMS: atom_id res chain seq x y z
N MET A 1 -6.03 6.15 -28.96
CA MET A 1 -5.56 4.79 -28.66
C MET A 1 -4.06 4.77 -28.87
N PRO A 2 -3.23 4.71 -27.82
CA PRO A 2 -1.82 4.38 -28.01
C PRO A 2 -1.71 3.01 -28.65
N CYS A 3 -0.75 2.83 -29.56
CA CYS A 3 -0.55 1.56 -30.24
C CYS A 3 0.05 0.55 -29.23
N PRO A 4 -0.55 -0.64 -29.04
CA PRO A 4 0.08 -1.69 -28.24
C PRO A 4 1.47 -2.03 -28.80
N LEU A 5 2.37 -2.48 -27.93
CA LEU A 5 3.69 -2.95 -28.34
C LEU A 5 3.51 -4.03 -29.42
N ARG A 6 4.31 -3.96 -30.50
CA ARG A 6 4.22 -4.94 -31.58
C ARG A 6 4.54 -6.32 -30.99
N PRO A 7 3.70 -7.34 -31.21
CA PRO A 7 4.04 -8.69 -30.78
C PRO A 7 5.28 -9.18 -31.54
N ASP A 8 6.18 -9.85 -30.83
CA ASP A 8 7.30 -10.54 -31.46
C ASP A 8 6.76 -11.58 -32.46
N SER A 9 7.22 -11.48 -33.70
CA SER A 9 6.81 -12.37 -34.77
C SER A 9 7.45 -13.76 -34.61
N GLY A 10 6.76 -14.67 -33.92
CA GLY A 10 7.08 -16.11 -33.89
C GLY A 10 6.78 -16.77 -32.54
N ASP A 11 5.97 -17.82 -32.54
CA ASP A 11 5.63 -18.72 -31.42
C ASP A 11 5.62 -18.07 -30.03
N GLY A 12 4.45 -17.52 -29.65
CA GLY A 12 4.10 -16.99 -28.32
C GLY A 12 5.30 -16.65 -27.44
N ALA A 13 5.85 -15.44 -27.60
CA ALA A 13 7.01 -14.97 -26.86
C ALA A 13 6.86 -15.33 -25.37
N ARG A 14 7.72 -16.22 -24.90
CA ARG A 14 7.86 -16.60 -23.49
C ARG A 14 9.31 -16.43 -23.12
N LEU A 15 9.56 -16.00 -21.89
CA LEU A 15 10.91 -16.03 -21.34
C LEU A 15 11.47 -17.45 -21.44
N ASP A 16 12.76 -17.55 -21.80
CA ASP A 16 13.49 -18.82 -21.74
C ASP A 16 13.34 -19.43 -20.34
N LYS A 17 13.03 -20.72 -20.26
CA LYS A 17 12.86 -21.42 -18.98
C LYS A 17 14.11 -21.36 -18.11
N ARG A 18 15.29 -21.20 -18.72
CA ARG A 18 16.57 -21.04 -18.02
C ARG A 18 16.66 -19.69 -17.31
N ILE A 19 16.10 -18.63 -17.89
CA ILE A 19 15.95 -17.33 -17.21
C ILE A 19 15.07 -17.48 -15.96
N LEU A 20 13.94 -18.18 -16.09
CA LEU A 20 13.01 -18.41 -14.97
C LEU A 20 13.59 -19.33 -13.88
N ALA A 21 14.61 -20.13 -14.20
CA ALA A 21 15.27 -21.06 -13.27
C ALA A 21 16.56 -20.48 -12.65
N ALA A 22 17.07 -19.36 -13.16
CA ALA A 22 18.25 -18.69 -12.63
C ALA A 22 17.94 -18.04 -11.27
N ASP A 23 19.00 -17.70 -10.51
CA ASP A 23 18.85 -16.81 -9.36
C ASP A 23 18.32 -15.46 -9.86
N PRO A 24 17.14 -14.99 -9.41
CA PRO A 24 16.58 -13.72 -9.85
C PRO A 24 17.51 -12.51 -9.60
N ALA A 25 18.39 -12.58 -8.59
CA ALA A 25 19.36 -11.51 -8.32
C ALA A 25 20.46 -11.41 -9.40
N GLU A 26 20.68 -12.47 -10.17
CA GLU A 26 21.71 -12.52 -11.23
C GLU A 26 21.12 -12.36 -12.64
N VAL A 27 19.79 -12.24 -12.78
CA VAL A 27 19.13 -11.94 -14.05
C VAL A 27 19.23 -10.45 -14.36
N THR A 28 19.69 -10.10 -15.56
CA THR A 28 19.80 -8.71 -16.03
C THR A 28 18.63 -8.32 -16.93
N PHE A 29 18.30 -7.03 -16.90
CA PHE A 29 17.27 -6.40 -17.71
C PHE A 29 17.89 -5.25 -18.51
N ASP A 30 18.58 -5.58 -19.59
CA ASP A 30 19.43 -4.63 -20.32
C ASP A 30 18.63 -3.89 -21.40
N LEU A 31 18.35 -2.61 -21.15
CA LEU A 31 17.67 -1.73 -22.12
C LEU A 31 18.61 -1.38 -23.28
N ASP A 32 18.18 -1.63 -24.53
CA ASP A 32 18.95 -1.19 -25.70
C ASP A 32 18.81 0.33 -25.89
N LYS A 33 19.83 1.07 -25.46
CA LYS A 33 19.89 2.54 -25.56
C LYS A 33 19.69 3.07 -26.99
N ALA A 34 20.01 2.29 -28.03
CA ALA A 34 19.81 2.69 -29.42
C ALA A 34 18.33 2.58 -29.86
N SER A 35 17.57 1.67 -29.24
CA SER A 35 16.14 1.48 -29.47
C SER A 35 15.27 2.51 -28.73
N VAL A 36 15.76 3.12 -27.64
CA VAL A 36 14.97 4.03 -26.79
C VAL A 36 14.36 5.19 -27.58
N ARG A 37 13.05 5.34 -27.47
CA ARG A 37 12.27 6.48 -27.97
C ARG A 37 11.49 7.09 -26.81
N THR A 38 11.53 8.42 -26.73
CA THR A 38 10.84 9.20 -25.71
C THR A 38 9.86 10.15 -26.38
N ASP A 39 8.58 10.01 -26.08
CA ASP A 39 7.47 10.76 -26.66
C ASP A 39 6.61 11.41 -25.56
N ASP A 40 5.57 12.15 -25.95
CA ASP A 40 4.56 12.73 -25.03
C ASP A 40 5.12 13.56 -23.87
N VAL A 41 6.23 14.28 -24.10
CA VAL A 41 6.89 15.09 -23.08
C VAL A 41 5.96 16.21 -22.58
N LYS A 42 5.65 16.19 -21.29
CA LYS A 42 4.75 17.12 -20.60
C LYS A 42 5.47 17.73 -19.40
N GLU A 43 5.61 19.04 -19.39
CA GLU A 43 6.15 19.77 -18.24
C GLU A 43 5.01 20.29 -17.37
N ARG A 44 5.05 19.99 -16.06
CA ARG A 44 4.10 20.50 -15.07
C ARG A 44 4.81 20.88 -13.78
N GLY A 45 4.92 22.19 -13.56
CA GLY A 45 5.58 22.73 -12.37
C GLY A 45 7.05 22.28 -12.31
N ALA A 46 7.42 21.56 -11.26
CA ALA A 46 8.79 21.10 -11.02
C ALA A 46 9.08 19.69 -11.60
N ASN A 47 8.17 19.14 -12.41
CA ASN A 47 8.30 17.80 -12.98
C ASN A 47 8.12 17.79 -14.50
N THR A 48 8.84 16.87 -15.15
CA THR A 48 8.69 16.50 -16.56
C THR A 48 8.27 15.05 -16.65
N THR A 49 7.15 14.79 -17.33
CA THR A 49 6.64 13.44 -17.62
C THR A 49 6.88 13.12 -19.09
N TYR A 50 7.29 11.89 -19.39
CA TYR A 50 7.46 11.40 -20.77
C TYR A 50 7.12 9.91 -20.84
N THR A 51 6.75 9.48 -22.04
CA THR A 51 6.50 8.07 -22.34
C THR A 51 7.72 7.49 -23.03
N THR A 52 8.18 6.33 -22.60
CA THR A 52 9.32 5.63 -23.20
C THR A 52 8.88 4.32 -23.83
N THR A 53 9.43 4.03 -25.02
CA THR A 53 9.42 2.69 -25.63
C THR A 53 10.85 2.28 -25.99
N ALA A 54 11.16 1.00 -25.86
CA ALA A 54 12.47 0.44 -26.18
C ALA A 54 12.40 -1.08 -26.34
N ASP A 55 13.47 -1.68 -26.86
CA ASP A 55 13.75 -3.10 -26.76
C ASP A 55 14.64 -3.35 -25.53
N MET A 56 14.34 -4.41 -24.78
CA MET A 56 15.08 -4.83 -23.59
C MET A 56 15.49 -6.29 -23.73
N THR A 57 16.73 -6.62 -23.39
CA THR A 57 17.19 -8.01 -23.29
C THR A 57 17.12 -8.47 -21.84
N VAL A 58 16.33 -9.49 -21.56
CA VAL A 58 16.36 -10.21 -20.28
C VAL A 58 17.34 -11.35 -20.41
N ALA A 59 18.37 -11.43 -19.56
CA ALA A 59 19.42 -12.43 -19.67
C ALA A 59 19.77 -13.08 -18.34
N ALA A 60 20.08 -14.38 -18.39
CA ALA A 60 20.58 -15.15 -17.25
C ALA A 60 22.11 -15.32 -17.34
N PRO A 61 22.78 -15.67 -16.21
CA PRO A 61 24.23 -15.85 -16.17
C PRO A 61 24.78 -16.93 -17.11
N ASP A 62 23.95 -17.91 -17.47
CA ASP A 62 24.31 -18.98 -18.42
C ASP A 62 24.30 -18.53 -19.89
N GLY A 63 24.00 -17.25 -20.14
CA GLY A 63 23.94 -16.64 -21.47
C GLY A 63 22.60 -16.85 -22.19
N SER A 64 21.61 -17.50 -21.57
CA SER A 64 20.24 -17.51 -22.11
C SER A 64 19.65 -16.11 -22.05
N SER A 65 18.99 -15.70 -23.13
CA SER A 65 18.40 -14.37 -23.22
C SER A 65 17.10 -14.35 -24.01
N THR A 66 16.28 -13.35 -23.76
CA THR A 66 15.01 -13.10 -24.46
C THR A 66 14.87 -11.60 -24.67
N SER A 67 14.63 -11.18 -25.92
CA SER A 67 14.29 -9.79 -26.22
C SER A 67 12.83 -9.53 -25.88
N VAL A 68 12.54 -8.39 -25.28
CA VAL A 68 11.20 -8.00 -24.85
C VAL A 68 11.01 -6.51 -25.17
N PRO A 69 9.99 -6.12 -25.94
CA PRO A 69 9.64 -4.72 -26.08
C PRO A 69 9.08 -4.20 -24.75
N VAL A 70 9.44 -2.98 -24.36
CA VAL A 70 8.99 -2.34 -23.12
C VAL A 70 8.35 -0.99 -23.38
N ARG A 71 7.39 -0.64 -22.52
CA ARG A 71 6.73 0.67 -22.49
C ARG A 71 6.42 1.07 -21.06
N TYR A 72 6.66 2.34 -20.74
CA TYR A 72 6.43 2.90 -19.41
C TYR A 72 6.36 4.43 -19.48
N GLU A 73 5.67 5.05 -18.53
CA GLU A 73 5.66 6.50 -18.34
C GLU A 73 6.57 6.88 -17.19
N VAL A 74 7.45 7.85 -17.37
CA VAL A 74 8.37 8.33 -16.32
C VAL A 74 8.07 9.78 -16.00
N THR A 75 8.00 10.11 -14.73
CA THR A 75 7.98 11.48 -14.22
C THR A 75 9.25 11.76 -13.42
N LEU A 76 10.09 12.66 -13.94
CA LEU A 76 11.32 13.14 -13.33
C LEU A 76 11.13 14.54 -12.75
N ARG A 77 11.92 14.87 -11.73
CA ARG A 77 12.15 16.28 -11.35
C ARG A 77 12.87 17.00 -12.49
N ASN A 78 12.55 18.27 -12.73
CA ASN A 78 13.15 19.03 -13.84
C ASN A 78 14.69 19.05 -13.79
N GLU A 79 15.28 19.07 -12.59
CA GLU A 79 16.74 18.99 -12.38
C GLU A 79 17.37 17.67 -12.87
N ASN A 80 16.59 16.60 -12.96
CA ASN A 80 17.00 15.28 -13.44
C ASN A 80 16.50 14.98 -14.86
N ALA A 81 15.64 15.81 -15.46
CA ALA A 81 14.99 15.55 -16.74
C ALA A 81 15.87 15.89 -17.96
N THR A 82 17.15 15.52 -17.93
CA THR A 82 18.05 15.71 -19.09
C THR A 82 17.76 14.64 -20.15
N PRO A 83 17.98 14.90 -21.46
CA PRO A 83 17.77 13.88 -22.50
C PRO A 83 18.59 12.61 -22.29
N GLU A 84 19.78 12.72 -21.71
CA GLU A 84 20.62 11.58 -21.35
C GLU A 84 19.97 10.76 -20.22
N GLN A 85 19.56 11.40 -19.13
CA GLN A 85 18.89 10.72 -18.03
C GLN A 85 17.56 10.11 -18.47
N MET A 86 16.79 10.80 -19.31
CA MET A 86 15.53 10.30 -19.86
C MET A 86 15.70 9.00 -20.64
N ARG A 87 16.82 8.87 -21.36
CA ARG A 87 17.16 7.63 -22.11
C ARG A 87 17.79 6.54 -21.24
N ALA A 88 18.22 6.88 -20.02
CA ALA A 88 18.90 5.95 -19.12
C ALA A 88 17.94 5.28 -18.13
N VAL A 89 16.79 5.88 -17.80
CA VAL A 89 15.83 5.30 -16.86
C VAL A 89 15.29 3.98 -17.39
N ASN A 90 15.49 2.91 -16.63
CA ASN A 90 14.97 1.58 -16.88
C ASN A 90 14.20 1.11 -15.64
N PRO A 91 12.86 0.96 -15.67
CA PRO A 91 12.13 0.50 -14.50
C PRO A 91 12.53 -0.90 -14.04
N PHE A 92 13.08 -1.73 -14.92
CA PHE A 92 13.47 -3.10 -14.59
C PHE A 92 14.85 -3.20 -13.92
N ASP A 93 15.58 -2.09 -13.84
CA ASP A 93 16.85 -1.98 -13.11
C ASP A 93 16.80 -0.74 -12.18
N PRO A 94 16.56 -0.95 -10.86
CA PRO A 94 16.47 0.14 -9.89
C PRO A 94 17.70 1.04 -9.83
N ALA A 95 18.89 0.55 -10.21
CA ALA A 95 20.12 1.34 -10.19
C ALA A 95 20.11 2.50 -11.20
N THR A 96 19.21 2.44 -12.20
CA THR A 96 19.06 3.48 -13.22
C THR A 96 18.07 4.57 -12.86
N ILE A 97 17.30 4.40 -11.77
CA ILE A 97 16.17 5.27 -11.42
C ILE A 97 16.64 6.36 -10.45
N PRO A 98 16.63 7.65 -10.83
CA PRO A 98 17.03 8.73 -9.93
C PRO A 98 16.08 8.86 -8.72
N ASN A 99 16.57 9.42 -7.61
CA ASN A 99 15.70 9.80 -6.49
C ASN A 99 14.54 10.69 -6.95
N ARG A 100 13.39 10.55 -6.28
CA ARG A 100 12.16 11.34 -6.53
C ARG A 100 11.60 11.14 -7.94
N THR A 101 11.84 9.96 -8.51
CA THR A 101 11.29 9.54 -9.81
C THR A 101 10.05 8.70 -9.59
N ARG A 102 9.05 8.90 -10.44
CA ARG A 102 7.89 8.02 -10.55
C ARG A 102 7.89 7.35 -11.90
N ILE A 103 7.59 6.06 -11.94
CA ILE A 103 7.42 5.31 -13.17
C ILE A 103 6.09 4.57 -13.09
N GLU A 104 5.32 4.61 -14.18
CA GLU A 104 4.04 3.94 -14.31
C GLU A 104 4.15 2.92 -15.45
N ILE A 105 3.78 1.68 -15.18
CA ILE A 105 3.82 0.57 -16.12
C ILE A 105 2.42 -0.01 -16.23
N HIS A 106 1.87 -0.01 -17.44
CA HIS A 106 0.52 -0.45 -17.72
C HIS A 106 0.52 -1.90 -18.22
N GLY A 107 -0.21 -2.79 -17.55
CA GLY A 107 -0.21 -4.22 -17.89
C GLY A 107 -0.71 -4.48 -19.31
N ASN A 108 -1.60 -3.64 -19.83
CA ASN A 108 -2.08 -3.71 -21.22
C ASN A 108 -0.94 -3.64 -22.25
N ASP A 109 0.13 -2.89 -21.96
CA ASP A 109 1.26 -2.74 -22.89
C ASP A 109 2.05 -4.04 -23.06
N TYR A 110 1.95 -4.98 -22.12
CA TYR A 110 2.70 -6.24 -22.10
C TYR A 110 1.90 -7.43 -22.63
N ALA A 111 0.68 -7.22 -23.10
CA ALA A 111 -0.09 -8.24 -23.80
C ALA A 111 0.65 -8.70 -25.07
N GLY A 112 0.82 -10.02 -25.22
CA GLY A 112 1.54 -10.66 -26.31
C GLY A 112 3.07 -10.70 -26.15
N THR A 113 3.62 -10.16 -25.06
CA THR A 113 5.07 -10.12 -24.81
C THR A 113 5.53 -11.28 -23.93
N ALA A 114 6.85 -11.51 -23.86
CA ALA A 114 7.44 -12.51 -22.98
C ALA A 114 7.16 -12.29 -21.48
N LEU A 115 6.83 -11.05 -21.07
CA LEU A 115 6.50 -10.70 -19.69
C LEU A 115 5.00 -10.85 -19.36
N GLU A 116 4.14 -11.10 -20.35
CA GLU A 116 2.69 -11.27 -20.15
C GLU A 116 2.36 -12.24 -19.00
N PRO A 117 3.02 -13.42 -18.84
CA PRO A 117 2.73 -14.33 -17.73
C PRO A 117 2.94 -13.71 -16.34
N ALA A 118 3.98 -12.88 -16.17
CA ALA A 118 4.26 -12.20 -14.90
C ALA A 118 3.19 -11.15 -14.60
N PHE A 119 2.80 -10.34 -15.59
CA PHE A 119 1.70 -9.37 -15.44
C PHE A 119 0.36 -10.06 -15.17
N ARG A 120 0.09 -11.23 -15.78
CA ARG A 120 -1.10 -12.03 -15.47
C ARG A 120 -1.11 -12.54 -14.04
N ALA A 121 0.04 -12.99 -13.53
CA ALA A 121 0.17 -13.41 -12.14
C ALA A 121 -0.05 -12.24 -11.17
N LEU A 122 0.49 -11.04 -11.48
CA LEU A 122 0.23 -9.83 -10.70
C LEU A 122 -1.25 -9.43 -10.75
N ALA A 123 -1.88 -9.43 -11.92
CA ALA A 123 -3.30 -9.11 -12.08
C ALA A 123 -4.15 -10.05 -11.22
N LYS A 124 -3.88 -11.36 -11.27
CA LYS A 124 -4.55 -12.36 -10.43
C LYS A 124 -4.34 -12.09 -8.94
N ALA A 125 -3.12 -11.74 -8.53
CA ALA A 125 -2.83 -11.43 -7.13
C ALA A 125 -3.62 -10.22 -6.62
N ASN A 126 -3.89 -9.24 -7.50
CA ASN A 126 -4.72 -8.07 -7.21
C ASN A 126 -6.23 -8.31 -7.49
N GLY A 127 -6.67 -9.57 -7.62
CA GLY A 127 -8.09 -9.91 -7.84
C GLY A 127 -8.65 -9.57 -9.22
N MET A 128 -7.81 -9.32 -10.23
CA MET A 128 -8.24 -8.90 -11.57
C MET A 128 -8.29 -10.07 -12.55
N GLU A 129 -9.25 -10.01 -13.48
CA GLU A 129 -9.38 -10.99 -14.57
C GLU A 129 -8.43 -10.72 -15.74
N SER A 130 -7.99 -9.47 -15.93
CA SER A 130 -7.21 -9.04 -17.08
C SER A 130 -6.06 -8.11 -16.68
N ILE A 131 -4.93 -8.24 -17.39
CA ILE A 131 -3.79 -7.33 -17.26
C ILE A 131 -4.09 -5.93 -17.81
N SER A 132 -5.17 -5.76 -18.57
CA SER A 132 -5.54 -4.48 -19.15
C SER A 132 -5.91 -3.42 -18.12
N ASP A 133 -6.32 -3.85 -16.91
CA ASP A 133 -6.63 -2.98 -15.79
C ASP A 133 -5.51 -2.97 -14.73
N LEU A 134 -4.44 -3.76 -14.91
CA LEU A 134 -3.33 -3.79 -13.97
C LEU A 134 -2.38 -2.62 -14.22
N ARG A 135 -2.05 -1.89 -13.14
CA ARG A 135 -0.95 -0.92 -13.13
C ARG A 135 0.13 -1.32 -12.12
N LEU A 136 1.38 -1.09 -12.47
CA LEU A 136 2.50 -1.03 -11.52
C LEU A 136 2.99 0.42 -11.42
N SER A 137 3.00 0.97 -10.20
CA SER A 137 3.51 2.31 -9.89
C SER A 137 4.77 2.19 -9.06
N LEU A 138 5.88 2.64 -9.61
CA LEU A 138 7.20 2.64 -8.97
C LEU A 138 7.50 4.08 -8.51
N GLU A 139 7.87 4.24 -7.26
CA GLU A 139 8.28 5.52 -6.70
C GLU A 139 9.64 5.38 -6.03
N MET A 140 10.68 5.91 -6.69
CA MET A 140 12.00 6.04 -6.08
C MET A 140 11.97 7.21 -5.10
N LEU A 141 12.05 6.88 -3.81
CA LEU A 141 12.02 7.85 -2.72
C LEU A 141 13.40 8.49 -2.52
N ASP A 142 13.49 9.43 -1.58
CA ASP A 142 14.79 9.95 -1.16
C ASP A 142 15.63 8.81 -0.53
N LYS A 143 16.96 8.89 -0.70
CA LYS A 143 17.93 7.89 -0.21
C LYS A 143 17.84 6.51 -0.88
N GLY A 144 17.37 6.43 -2.13
CA GLY A 144 17.44 5.21 -2.95
C GLY A 144 16.49 4.08 -2.54
N LYS A 145 15.45 4.37 -1.75
CA LYS A 145 14.41 3.38 -1.41
C LYS A 145 13.39 3.33 -2.53
N LEU A 146 12.97 2.15 -2.94
CA LEU A 146 11.98 1.96 -4.00
C LEU A 146 10.66 1.48 -3.40
N ARG A 147 9.59 2.26 -3.58
CA ARG A 147 8.24 1.73 -3.41
C ARG A 147 7.75 1.16 -4.74
N VAL A 148 7.17 -0.03 -4.69
CA VAL A 148 6.43 -0.60 -5.80
C VAL A 148 5.00 -0.85 -5.35
N MET A 149 4.04 -0.29 -6.06
CA MET A 149 2.61 -0.57 -5.85
C MET A 149 2.03 -1.25 -7.08
N SER A 150 1.09 -2.18 -6.87
CA SER A 150 0.22 -2.69 -7.92
C SER A 150 -1.24 -2.59 -7.51
N GLY A 151 -2.12 -2.44 -8.49
CA GLY A 151 -3.56 -2.30 -8.30
C GLY A 151 -4.25 -1.95 -9.62
N SER A 152 -5.56 -1.69 -9.58
CA SER A 152 -6.31 -1.34 -10.79
C SER A 152 -5.90 0.03 -11.29
N GLU A 153 -5.95 0.30 -12.58
CA GLU A 153 -5.62 1.62 -13.15
C GLU A 153 -6.42 2.73 -12.47
N ARG A 154 -7.71 2.47 -12.21
CA ARG A 154 -8.61 3.40 -11.53
C ARG A 154 -8.07 3.84 -10.18
N LEU A 155 -7.47 2.94 -9.41
CA LEU A 155 -6.93 3.23 -8.08
C LEU A 155 -5.89 4.37 -8.11
N PHE A 156 -5.14 4.48 -9.22
CA PHE A 156 -4.08 5.47 -9.38
C PHE A 156 -4.57 6.74 -10.09
N ASP A 157 -5.43 6.60 -11.09
CA ASP A 157 -5.91 7.72 -11.91
C ASP A 157 -7.01 8.53 -11.22
N ALA A 158 -7.92 7.84 -10.53
CA ALA A 158 -9.10 8.44 -9.90
C ALA A 158 -9.33 7.85 -8.50
N PRO A 159 -8.41 8.05 -7.54
CA PRO A 159 -8.52 7.48 -6.20
C PRO A 159 -9.77 7.95 -5.41
N ARG A 160 -10.47 8.99 -5.89
CA ARG A 160 -11.76 9.47 -5.34
C ARG A 160 -12.98 8.76 -5.91
N ASP A 161 -12.84 8.03 -7.01
CA ASP A 161 -13.91 7.31 -7.67
C ASP A 161 -13.90 5.85 -7.20
N GLY A 162 -14.52 5.61 -6.05
CA GLY A 162 -14.61 4.29 -5.42
C GLY A 162 -13.34 3.76 -4.75
N GLY A 163 -12.23 4.51 -4.76
CA GLY A 163 -10.97 4.10 -4.13
C GLY A 163 -10.72 4.72 -2.74
N PRO A 164 -9.50 4.57 -2.19
CA PRO A 164 -9.09 5.03 -0.85
C PRO A 164 -9.35 6.51 -0.50
N SER A 165 -9.51 7.37 -1.51
CA SER A 165 -9.79 8.79 -1.31
C SER A 165 -11.25 9.17 -1.57
N SER A 166 -12.12 8.21 -1.90
CA SER A 166 -13.55 8.47 -2.13
C SER A 166 -14.26 8.86 -0.84
N TYR A 167 -15.47 9.40 -0.96
CA TYR A 167 -16.37 9.41 0.19
C TYR A 167 -16.69 7.94 0.58
N PRO A 168 -16.79 7.59 1.87
CA PRO A 168 -16.95 6.19 2.28
C PRO A 168 -18.18 5.51 1.68
N ALA A 169 -19.31 6.21 1.55
CA ALA A 169 -20.52 5.68 0.91
C ALA A 169 -20.35 5.36 -0.60
N ASP A 170 -19.38 5.98 -1.26
CA ASP A 170 -19.11 5.80 -2.68
C ASP A 170 -18.05 4.70 -2.93
N ARG A 171 -17.60 4.02 -1.87
CA ARG A 171 -16.56 3.00 -1.95
C ARG A 171 -16.94 1.84 -2.83
N GLN A 172 -15.92 1.25 -3.42
CA GLN A 172 -16.03 0.02 -4.18
C GLN A 172 -14.84 -0.89 -3.82
N ASP A 173 -15.01 -2.17 -4.08
CA ASP A 173 -13.97 -3.17 -3.87
C ASP A 173 -12.68 -2.76 -4.59
N PHE A 174 -11.56 -2.91 -3.88
CA PHE A 174 -10.26 -2.81 -4.50
C PHE A 174 -9.26 -3.70 -3.77
N THR A 175 -8.15 -3.96 -4.46
CA THR A 175 -6.96 -4.56 -3.88
C THR A 175 -5.75 -3.73 -4.30
N ARG A 176 -4.82 -3.54 -3.37
CA ARG A 176 -3.55 -2.83 -3.59
C ARG A 176 -2.43 -3.56 -2.90
N HIS A 177 -1.39 -3.87 -3.65
CA HIS A 177 -0.15 -4.39 -3.09
C HIS A 177 0.85 -3.26 -3.00
N THR A 178 1.56 -3.17 -1.88
CA THR A 178 2.63 -2.19 -1.67
C THR A 178 3.86 -2.90 -1.13
N THR A 179 4.96 -2.77 -1.85
CA THR A 179 6.28 -3.22 -1.42
C THR A 179 7.18 -2.02 -1.20
N LEU A 180 7.86 -1.95 -0.06
CA LEU A 180 8.86 -0.93 0.21
C LEU A 180 10.24 -1.56 0.33
N LEU A 181 11.05 -1.41 -0.72
CA LEU A 181 12.42 -1.89 -0.78
C LEU A 181 13.35 -0.82 -0.21
N SER A 182 14.05 -1.13 0.87
CA SER A 182 15.05 -0.27 1.49
C SER A 182 16.42 -0.30 0.79
N ASP A 183 16.76 -1.40 0.12
CA ASP A 183 17.99 -1.65 -0.63
C ASP A 183 17.68 -2.36 -1.97
N PRO A 184 16.97 -1.68 -2.90
CA PRO A 184 16.50 -2.28 -4.15
C PRO A 184 17.60 -2.64 -5.15
N THR A 185 18.83 -2.14 -4.96
CA THR A 185 20.00 -2.45 -5.80
C THR A 185 20.93 -3.50 -5.19
N GLY A 186 20.67 -3.89 -3.95
CA GLY A 186 21.50 -4.83 -3.21
C GLY A 186 20.70 -6.05 -2.79
N SER A 187 20.54 -6.21 -1.48
CA SER A 187 19.96 -7.40 -0.85
C SER A 187 18.52 -7.71 -1.30
N GLU A 188 17.75 -6.72 -1.74
CA GLU A 188 16.35 -6.90 -2.15
C GLU A 188 16.14 -6.98 -3.67
N LEU A 189 17.22 -6.83 -4.47
CA LEU A 189 17.16 -6.89 -5.94
C LEU A 189 16.56 -8.21 -6.44
N GLY A 190 16.96 -9.34 -5.86
CA GLY A 190 16.42 -10.64 -6.26
C GLY A 190 14.91 -10.77 -6.04
N GLY A 191 14.38 -10.16 -4.97
CA GLY A 191 12.93 -10.11 -4.73
C GLY A 191 12.21 -9.28 -5.79
N TYR A 192 12.79 -8.13 -6.15
CA TYR A 192 12.27 -7.26 -7.20
C TYR A 192 12.31 -7.92 -8.59
N SER A 193 13.46 -8.48 -8.99
CA SER A 193 13.61 -9.22 -10.25
C SER A 193 12.66 -10.40 -10.33
N ARG A 194 12.48 -11.18 -9.24
CA ARG A 194 11.54 -12.30 -9.22
C ARG A 194 10.11 -11.85 -9.49
N MET A 195 9.68 -10.72 -8.93
CA MET A 195 8.37 -10.15 -9.20
C MET A 195 8.21 -9.79 -10.68
N LEU A 196 9.23 -9.19 -11.31
CA LEU A 196 9.20 -8.87 -12.74
C LEU A 196 9.19 -10.12 -13.64
N LEU A 197 9.89 -11.19 -13.24
CA LEU A 197 9.99 -12.43 -14.02
C LEU A 197 8.77 -13.35 -13.89
N THR A 198 8.14 -13.36 -12.71
CA THR A 198 7.15 -14.39 -12.35
C THR A 198 5.82 -13.83 -11.86
N GLY A 199 5.77 -12.54 -11.53
CA GLY A 199 4.65 -11.90 -10.85
C GLY A 199 4.54 -12.24 -9.36
N LYS A 200 5.45 -13.05 -8.80
CA LYS A 200 5.50 -13.29 -7.35
C LYS A 200 6.10 -12.07 -6.65
N VAL A 201 5.26 -11.33 -5.94
CA VAL A 201 5.68 -10.19 -5.11
C VAL A 201 6.64 -10.62 -3.99
N PRO A 202 7.47 -9.70 -3.47
CA PRO A 202 8.28 -9.96 -2.27
C PRO A 202 7.43 -10.36 -1.06
N ASP A 203 8.01 -11.15 -0.15
CA ASP A 203 7.27 -11.69 1.00
C ASP A 203 6.79 -10.57 1.94
N ALA A 204 7.59 -9.52 2.11
CA ALA A 204 7.24 -8.33 2.90
C ALA A 204 6.25 -7.36 2.20
N THR A 205 5.63 -7.76 1.09
CA THR A 205 4.60 -6.96 0.43
C THR A 205 3.35 -6.89 1.31
N VAL A 206 2.89 -5.67 1.58
CA VAL A 206 1.62 -5.42 2.27
C VAL A 206 0.49 -5.39 1.25
N VAL A 207 -0.52 -6.22 1.45
CA VAL A 207 -1.73 -6.30 0.63
C VAL A 207 -2.88 -5.66 1.39
N LEU A 208 -3.48 -4.63 0.79
CA LEU A 208 -4.71 -4.02 1.27
C LEU A 208 -5.85 -4.47 0.36
N ALA A 209 -6.95 -4.94 0.93
CA ALA A 209 -8.15 -5.28 0.18
C ALA A 209 -9.39 -4.75 0.90
N GLU A 210 -10.40 -4.35 0.14
CA GLU A 210 -11.72 -3.97 0.64
C GLU A 210 -12.83 -4.73 -0.11
N ALA A 211 -13.85 -5.14 0.63
CA ALA A 211 -15.12 -5.66 0.14
C ALA A 211 -16.26 -4.83 0.71
N VAL A 212 -17.06 -4.20 -0.17
CA VAL A 212 -18.11 -3.26 0.21
C VAL A 212 -19.47 -3.94 0.18
N ASN A 213 -20.16 -3.95 1.32
CA ASN A 213 -21.47 -4.57 1.50
C ASN A 213 -22.47 -3.59 2.13
N GLY A 214 -23.12 -2.80 1.29
CA GLY A 214 -24.10 -1.81 1.75
C GLY A 214 -23.43 -0.71 2.58
N ASN A 215 -23.76 -0.64 3.87
CA ASN A 215 -23.15 0.31 4.80
C ASN A 215 -21.97 -0.30 5.60
N GLU A 216 -21.57 -1.53 5.32
CA GLU A 216 -20.39 -2.16 5.91
C GLU A 216 -19.28 -2.26 4.87
N ILE A 217 -18.05 -1.94 5.29
CA ILE A 217 -16.85 -2.09 4.47
C ILE A 217 -15.90 -3.00 5.24
N HIS A 218 -15.65 -4.17 4.68
CA HIS A 218 -14.70 -5.13 5.23
C HIS A 218 -13.35 -4.90 4.58
N GLY A 219 -12.32 -4.66 5.38
CA GLY A 219 -10.95 -4.43 4.95
C GLY A 219 -9.97 -5.39 5.60
N THR A 220 -8.93 -5.72 4.85
CA THR A 220 -7.84 -6.56 5.35
C THR A 220 -6.50 -5.93 5.05
N VAL A 221 -5.56 -6.04 6.00
CA VAL A 221 -4.14 -5.75 5.80
C VAL A 221 -3.35 -7.04 5.98
N THR A 222 -2.76 -7.54 4.90
CA THR A 222 -2.09 -8.85 4.87
C THR A 222 -0.62 -8.73 4.49
N GLU A 223 0.28 -9.47 5.15
CA GLU A 223 1.64 -9.67 4.66
C GLU A 223 1.66 -10.85 3.68
N ALA A 224 2.13 -10.62 2.46
CA ALA A 224 2.08 -11.63 1.39
C ALA A 224 2.86 -12.92 1.71
N GLY A 225 3.93 -12.82 2.49
CA GLY A 225 4.83 -13.93 2.83
C GLY A 225 4.33 -14.81 3.97
N SER A 226 4.10 -14.20 5.14
CA SER A 226 3.63 -14.92 6.33
C SER A 226 2.14 -15.27 6.26
N GLY A 227 1.35 -14.44 5.56
CA GLY A 227 -0.10 -14.53 5.55
C GLY A 227 -0.76 -13.98 6.81
N GLU A 228 -0.03 -13.27 7.69
CA GLU A 228 -0.62 -12.55 8.81
C GLU A 228 -1.63 -11.52 8.32
N VAL A 229 -2.76 -11.36 9.03
CA VAL A 229 -3.88 -10.52 8.60
C VAL A 229 -4.41 -9.69 9.76
N ASN A 230 -4.53 -8.39 9.55
CA ASN A 230 -5.42 -7.55 10.34
C ASN A 230 -6.75 -7.47 9.59
N ASP A 231 -7.83 -7.79 10.28
CA ASP A 231 -9.19 -7.80 9.75
C ASP A 231 -9.96 -6.63 10.38
N ILE A 232 -10.61 -5.81 9.57
CA ILE A 232 -11.30 -4.60 10.03
C ILE A 232 -12.63 -4.47 9.30
N THR A 233 -13.72 -4.30 10.04
CA THR A 233 -15.03 -3.93 9.47
C THR A 233 -15.36 -2.52 9.91
N TRP A 234 -15.58 -1.61 8.96
CA TRP A 234 -16.13 -0.29 9.24
C TRP A 234 -17.61 -0.26 8.95
N THR A 235 -18.39 0.28 9.88
CA THR A 235 -19.83 0.49 9.70
C THR A 235 -20.09 1.96 9.46
N LEU A 236 -20.87 2.25 8.42
CA LEU A 236 -21.27 3.58 8.03
C LEU A 236 -22.66 3.92 8.58
N ASP A 237 -22.87 5.18 8.90
CA ASP A 237 -24.19 5.72 9.24
C ASP A 237 -25.08 5.93 8.00
N ALA A 238 -26.30 6.42 8.21
CA ALA A 238 -27.29 6.65 7.15
C ALA A 238 -26.85 7.71 6.12
N GLU A 239 -25.90 8.58 6.48
CA GLU A 239 -25.30 9.56 5.58
C GLU A 239 -24.01 9.03 4.92
N GLY A 240 -23.62 7.79 5.23
CA GLY A 240 -22.47 7.10 4.66
C GLY A 240 -21.13 7.59 5.21
N ARG A 241 -21.11 8.11 6.44
CA ARG A 241 -19.89 8.45 7.18
C ARG A 241 -19.48 7.31 8.11
N PRO A 242 -18.20 7.17 8.47
CA PRO A 242 -17.77 6.18 9.45
C PRO A 242 -18.45 6.42 10.81
N ALA A 243 -19.06 5.38 11.37
CA ALA A 243 -19.76 5.41 12.65
C ALA A 243 -19.10 4.51 13.69
N SER A 244 -18.59 3.35 13.27
CA SER A 244 -17.82 2.44 14.12
C SER A 244 -16.82 1.63 13.31
N ALA A 245 -15.90 0.97 14.01
CA ALA A 245 -15.04 -0.06 13.45
C ALA A 245 -14.88 -1.22 14.43
N GLU A 246 -14.93 -2.44 13.91
CA GLU A 246 -14.52 -3.66 14.59
C GLU A 246 -13.21 -4.13 13.96
N ALA A 247 -12.22 -4.50 14.77
CA ALA A 247 -10.93 -4.95 14.27
C ALA A 247 -10.40 -6.16 15.04
N THR A 248 -9.77 -7.08 14.32
CA THR A 248 -8.91 -8.13 14.88
C THR A 248 -7.49 -7.90 14.38
N LEU A 249 -6.60 -7.55 15.30
CA LEU A 249 -5.20 -7.28 15.00
C LEU A 249 -4.34 -8.48 15.40
N THR A 250 -3.53 -8.96 14.46
CA THR A 250 -2.60 -10.08 14.68
C THR A 250 -1.15 -9.71 14.39
N TRP A 251 -0.92 -8.59 13.69
CA TRP A 251 0.42 -8.15 13.30
C TRP A 251 0.51 -6.65 13.07
N GLU A 252 1.75 -6.14 12.95
CA GLU A 252 2.00 -4.73 12.68
C GLU A 252 2.75 -4.54 11.35
N PRO A 253 2.08 -4.11 10.26
CA PRO A 253 2.72 -3.79 8.97
C PRO A 253 3.72 -2.63 9.02
N SER A 254 3.80 -1.93 10.16
CA SER A 254 4.55 -0.70 10.41
C SER A 254 4.01 0.53 9.68
N SER A 255 4.42 1.71 10.16
CA SER A 255 4.18 3.00 9.50
C SER A 255 5.29 3.40 8.50
N ARG A 256 6.23 2.50 8.17
CA ARG A 256 7.35 2.84 7.28
C ARG A 256 6.83 3.17 5.88
N GLY A 257 7.29 4.29 5.35
CA GLY A 257 6.85 4.78 4.04
C GLY A 257 5.55 5.56 4.06
N ARG A 258 4.77 5.59 5.16
CA ARG A 258 3.51 6.38 5.24
C ARG A 258 3.65 7.80 4.70
N ALA A 259 4.72 8.50 5.11
CA ALA A 259 4.95 9.90 4.73
C ALA A 259 5.08 10.12 3.21
N SER A 260 5.44 9.08 2.45
CA SER A 260 5.48 9.12 1.00
C SER A 260 4.28 8.43 0.33
N ASP A 261 3.36 7.80 1.07
CA ASP A 261 2.14 7.19 0.51
C ASP A 261 1.20 8.31 0.02
N ARG A 262 1.29 8.60 -1.28
CA ARG A 262 0.50 9.64 -1.93
C ARG A 262 -0.99 9.36 -1.89
N ILE A 263 -1.42 8.10 -1.92
CA ILE A 263 -2.84 7.76 -1.91
C ILE A 263 -3.43 8.13 -0.55
N GLU A 264 -2.76 7.74 0.53
CA GLU A 264 -3.14 8.12 1.90
C GLU A 264 -3.08 9.65 2.11
N VAL A 265 -2.01 10.31 1.65
CA VAL A 265 -1.88 11.78 1.76
C VAL A 265 -3.02 12.49 1.03
N ASN A 266 -3.42 12.01 -0.15
CA ASN A 266 -4.54 12.55 -0.91
C ASN A 266 -5.87 12.29 -0.19
N ALA A 267 -6.07 11.10 0.37
CA ALA A 267 -7.26 10.75 1.15
C ALA A 267 -7.43 11.68 2.34
N GLN A 268 -6.39 11.86 3.16
CA GLN A 268 -6.44 12.78 4.31
C GLN A 268 -6.65 14.24 3.89
N SER A 269 -6.03 14.68 2.78
CA SER A 269 -6.22 16.04 2.26
C SER A 269 -7.65 16.26 1.76
N GLY A 270 -8.26 15.24 1.16
CA GLY A 270 -9.66 15.24 0.79
C GLY A 270 -10.58 15.28 2.00
N PHE A 271 -10.38 14.34 2.92
CA PHE A 271 -11.15 14.24 4.15
C PHE A 271 -11.20 15.56 4.93
N ARG A 272 -10.07 16.27 5.06
CA ARG A 272 -10.02 17.60 5.69
C ARG A 272 -10.94 18.63 5.04
N LYS A 273 -11.07 18.58 3.71
CA LYS A 273 -11.92 19.51 2.95
C LYS A 273 -13.38 19.10 3.07
N ASP A 274 -13.66 17.81 2.95
CA ASP A 274 -15.02 17.27 2.94
C ASP A 274 -15.70 17.40 4.32
N ASN A 275 -14.91 17.53 5.39
CA ASN A 275 -15.38 17.74 6.77
C ASN A 275 -15.07 19.14 7.33
N ASP A 276 -14.85 20.14 6.46
CA ASP A 276 -14.68 21.56 6.83
C ASP A 276 -13.66 21.83 7.97
N MET A 277 -12.62 21.01 8.07
CA MET A 277 -11.70 21.00 9.22
C MET A 277 -10.71 22.18 9.23
N LYS A 278 -10.75 23.05 8.22
CA LYS A 278 -9.78 24.14 8.07
C LYS A 278 -9.91 25.15 9.23
N GLY A 279 -8.83 25.28 10.00
CA GLY A 279 -8.77 26.23 11.12
C GLY A 279 -9.40 25.70 12.41
N THR A 280 -9.83 24.44 12.43
CA THR A 280 -10.24 23.72 13.64
C THR A 280 -9.00 23.20 14.40
N PRO A 281 -9.13 22.87 15.70
CA PRO A 281 -8.07 22.19 16.45
C PRO A 281 -7.97 20.68 16.17
N ASP A 282 -8.79 20.15 15.25
CA ASP A 282 -8.88 18.72 14.97
C ASP A 282 -7.82 18.27 13.95
N ASP A 283 -7.29 17.08 14.19
CA ASP A 283 -6.55 16.30 13.21
C ASP A 283 -7.49 15.38 12.43
N VAL A 284 -7.03 14.88 11.28
CA VAL A 284 -7.63 13.69 10.67
C VAL A 284 -7.18 12.50 11.51
N GLY A 285 -8.02 12.13 12.48
CA GLY A 285 -7.83 10.96 13.31
C GLY A 285 -8.13 9.70 12.52
N HIS A 286 -7.44 8.61 12.87
CA HIS A 286 -7.77 7.28 12.38
C HIS A 286 -8.62 6.56 13.43
N ILE A 287 -9.64 5.80 13.02
CA ILE A 287 -10.38 4.94 13.97
C ILE A 287 -9.45 3.82 14.44
N ILE A 288 -8.82 3.12 13.51
CA ILE A 288 -7.71 2.19 13.79
C ILE A 288 -6.43 2.77 13.22
N ALA A 289 -5.37 2.95 14.03
CA ALA A 289 -4.12 3.56 13.59
C ALA A 289 -3.59 3.03 12.26
N TYR A 290 -2.98 3.94 11.48
CA TYR A 290 -2.29 3.60 10.23
C TYR A 290 -1.25 2.47 10.40
N ARG A 291 -0.62 2.33 11.57
CA ARG A 291 0.35 1.23 11.80
C ARG A 291 -0.27 -0.17 11.72
N PHE A 292 -1.60 -0.27 11.82
CA PHE A 292 -2.36 -1.52 11.73
C PHE A 292 -3.21 -1.58 10.45
N ALA A 293 -3.93 -0.49 10.15
CA ALA A 293 -4.87 -0.40 9.03
C ALA A 293 -4.24 0.14 7.73
N ASN A 294 -3.06 0.75 7.79
CA ASN A 294 -2.40 1.33 6.61
C ASN A 294 -3.32 2.29 5.81
N GLY A 295 -3.14 2.40 4.49
CA GLY A 295 -3.79 3.37 3.62
C GLY A 295 -5.21 3.02 3.14
N HIS A 296 -6.09 2.54 4.02
CA HIS A 296 -7.54 2.40 3.71
C HIS A 296 -8.24 3.75 3.54
N GLY A 297 -7.64 4.85 4.00
CA GLY A 297 -8.12 6.21 3.71
C GLY A 297 -9.39 6.59 4.47
N SER A 298 -10.28 7.33 3.80
CA SER A 298 -11.42 8.04 4.40
C SER A 298 -12.39 7.20 5.23
N VAL A 299 -12.53 5.91 4.93
CA VAL A 299 -13.42 4.99 5.68
C VAL A 299 -12.96 4.81 7.13
N ASN A 300 -11.67 4.95 7.38
CA ASN A 300 -11.05 4.76 8.68
C ASN A 300 -10.68 6.11 9.33
N MET A 301 -11.36 7.20 8.99
CA MET A 301 -11.00 8.56 9.42
C MET A 301 -12.19 9.31 10.04
N PHE A 302 -11.89 10.16 11.03
CA PHE A 302 -12.85 11.09 11.63
C PHE A 302 -12.15 12.38 12.12
N PRO A 303 -12.87 13.51 12.28
CA PRO A 303 -12.32 14.69 12.95
C PRO A 303 -12.06 14.41 14.44
N GLN A 304 -10.80 14.40 14.84
CA GLN A 304 -10.37 14.05 16.19
C GLN A 304 -9.57 15.20 16.80
N PHE A 305 -9.88 15.57 18.05
CA PHE A 305 -9.18 16.66 18.72
C PHE A 305 -7.68 16.39 18.78
N GLY A 306 -6.86 17.33 18.29
CA GLY A 306 -5.45 17.04 17.99
C GLY A 306 -4.59 16.63 19.20
N LEU A 307 -4.85 17.16 20.40
CA LEU A 307 -4.12 16.73 21.61
C LEU A 307 -4.59 15.37 22.13
N PHE A 308 -5.86 15.01 21.91
CA PHE A 308 -6.38 13.69 22.23
C PHE A 308 -5.80 12.64 21.27
N ASN A 309 -5.88 12.89 19.95
CA ASN A 309 -5.31 12.04 18.89
C ASN A 309 -3.84 11.68 19.18
N ARG A 310 -2.99 12.70 19.36
CA ARG A 310 -1.55 12.51 19.58
C ARG A 310 -1.17 12.17 21.03
N GLY A 311 -2.16 12.09 21.92
CA GLY A 311 -2.01 11.93 23.35
C GLY A 311 -2.56 10.59 23.82
N ALA A 312 -3.73 10.63 24.47
CA ALA A 312 -4.35 9.44 25.04
C ALA A 312 -4.64 8.36 24.00
N TYR A 313 -5.16 8.74 22.82
CA TYR A 313 -5.51 7.78 21.77
C TYR A 313 -4.27 7.07 21.21
N ALA A 314 -3.23 7.83 20.84
CA ALA A 314 -1.96 7.26 20.41
C ALA A 314 -1.30 6.34 21.45
N ARG A 315 -1.51 6.58 22.75
CA ARG A 315 -1.00 5.69 23.83
C ARG A 315 -1.78 4.38 23.91
N LEU A 316 -3.10 4.42 23.75
CA LEU A 316 -3.93 3.22 23.65
C LEU A 316 -3.51 2.37 22.44
N GLU A 317 -3.34 3.00 21.27
CA GLU A 317 -2.87 2.31 20.07
C GLU A 317 -1.42 1.77 20.21
N GLN A 318 -0.59 2.42 21.01
CA GLN A 318 0.73 1.91 21.35
C GLN A 318 0.64 0.66 22.23
N GLU A 319 -0.26 0.64 23.21
CA GLU A 319 -0.49 -0.54 24.04
C GLU A 319 -0.92 -1.75 23.20
N TRP A 320 -1.83 -1.57 22.23
CA TRP A 320 -2.18 -2.64 21.29
C TRP A 320 -0.96 -3.15 20.52
N GLY A 321 -0.09 -2.26 20.03
CA GLY A 321 1.16 -2.64 19.38
C GLY A 321 2.12 -3.41 20.30
N ASP A 322 2.15 -3.08 21.59
CA ASP A 322 2.98 -3.75 22.58
C ASP A 322 2.44 -5.16 22.90
N TRP A 323 1.11 -5.36 22.89
CA TRP A 323 0.49 -6.68 22.97
C TRP A 323 0.82 -7.56 21.76
N LEU A 324 0.72 -7.01 20.53
CA LEU A 324 1.13 -7.72 19.31
C LEU A 324 2.61 -8.11 19.36
N ALA A 325 3.48 -7.23 19.86
CA ALA A 325 4.91 -7.52 20.03
C ALA A 325 5.20 -8.66 21.02
N LYS A 326 4.23 -9.01 21.88
CA LYS A 326 4.26 -10.16 22.78
C LYS A 326 3.58 -11.40 22.20
N GLY A 327 3.19 -11.36 20.91
CA GLY A 327 2.57 -12.48 20.21
C GLY A 327 1.08 -12.66 20.52
N MET A 328 0.44 -11.66 21.15
CA MET A 328 -0.99 -11.71 21.45
C MET A 328 -1.83 -11.15 20.29
N GLU A 329 -3.08 -11.56 20.22
CA GLU A 329 -4.11 -10.97 19.35
C GLU A 329 -4.89 -9.89 20.10
N VAL A 330 -5.31 -8.83 19.41
CA VAL A 330 -6.15 -7.77 19.98
C VAL A 330 -7.45 -7.66 19.18
N SER A 331 -8.58 -7.92 19.83
CA SER A 331 -9.93 -7.75 19.27
C SER A 331 -10.53 -6.46 19.82
N ILE A 332 -10.93 -5.55 18.93
CA ILE A 332 -11.24 -4.14 19.22
C ILE A 332 -12.60 -3.79 18.61
N GLU A 333 -13.38 -3.02 19.33
CA GLU A 333 -14.57 -2.31 18.87
C GLU A 333 -14.44 -0.83 19.22
N VAL A 334 -14.62 0.05 18.23
CA VAL A 334 -14.60 1.50 18.41
C VAL A 334 -15.90 2.10 17.89
N GLU A 335 -16.61 2.84 18.74
CA GLU A 335 -17.81 3.60 18.36
C GLU A 335 -17.53 5.11 18.41
N LEU A 336 -18.01 5.83 17.38
CA LEU A 336 -17.99 7.29 17.31
C LEU A 336 -19.36 7.82 17.74
N VAL A 337 -19.41 8.47 18.91
CA VAL A 337 -20.69 8.76 19.59
C VAL A 337 -20.98 10.26 19.65
N GLY A 338 -22.23 10.61 19.37
CA GLY A 338 -22.76 11.97 19.53
C GLY A 338 -22.20 12.99 18.54
N GLY A 339 -22.25 14.27 18.91
CA GLY A 339 -21.65 15.36 18.15
C GLY A 339 -22.48 15.90 16.99
N THR A 340 -21.76 16.54 16.05
CA THR A 340 -22.36 17.09 14.83
C THR A 340 -22.40 16.03 13.74
N SER A 341 -23.02 16.37 12.60
CA SER A 341 -23.02 15.54 11.40
C SER A 341 -21.63 15.26 10.80
N GLN A 342 -20.52 15.67 11.42
CA GLN A 342 -19.17 15.44 10.90
C GLN A 342 -18.17 15.09 12.01
N ARG A 343 -18.41 15.48 13.26
CA ARG A 343 -17.45 15.34 14.36
C ARG A 343 -18.14 14.71 15.58
N PRO A 344 -17.69 13.53 16.05
CA PRO A 344 -18.24 12.92 17.26
C PRO A 344 -17.83 13.70 18.51
N ASP A 345 -18.68 13.62 19.55
CA ASP A 345 -18.38 14.18 20.88
C ASP A 345 -17.49 13.22 21.68
N GLU A 346 -17.67 11.92 21.49
CA GLU A 346 -17.00 10.86 22.25
C GLU A 346 -16.47 9.75 21.33
N VAL A 347 -15.43 9.07 21.80
CA VAL A 347 -14.89 7.86 21.19
C VAL A 347 -14.91 6.77 22.25
N HIS A 348 -15.74 5.75 22.02
CA HIS A 348 -15.89 4.61 22.94
C HIS A 348 -15.09 3.45 22.39
N VAL A 349 -14.29 2.81 23.24
CA VAL A 349 -13.42 1.71 22.87
C VAL A 349 -13.61 0.54 23.81
N ASP A 350 -14.01 -0.59 23.26
CA ASP A 350 -14.02 -1.89 23.92
C ASP A 350 -12.94 -2.76 23.26
N TYR A 351 -12.12 -3.46 24.02
CA TYR A 351 -11.16 -4.39 23.44
C TYR A 351 -10.74 -5.46 24.41
N LYS A 352 -10.29 -6.58 23.86
CA LYS A 352 -9.71 -7.70 24.60
C LYS A 352 -8.43 -8.17 23.93
N VAL A 353 -7.54 -8.70 24.75
CA VAL A 353 -6.28 -9.33 24.35
C VAL A 353 -6.43 -10.83 24.53
N ILE A 354 -6.11 -11.58 23.48
CA ILE A 354 -6.29 -13.02 23.42
C ILE A 354 -4.93 -13.67 23.14
N ASP A 355 -4.63 -14.75 23.85
CA ASP A 355 -3.54 -15.65 23.47
C ASP A 355 -4.00 -16.49 22.27
N PRO A 356 -3.42 -16.30 21.06
CA PRO A 356 -3.87 -16.99 19.86
C PRO A 356 -3.65 -18.51 19.91
N ASP A 357 -2.71 -19.00 20.73
CA ASP A 357 -2.41 -20.43 20.82
C ASP A 357 -3.46 -21.18 21.66
N SER A 358 -3.91 -20.56 22.76
CA SER A 358 -4.85 -21.18 23.71
C SER A 358 -6.30 -20.71 23.55
N GLY A 359 -6.52 -19.55 22.94
CA GLY A 359 -7.79 -18.85 22.90
C GLY A 359 -8.18 -18.20 24.24
N ALA A 360 -7.27 -18.14 25.21
CA ALA A 360 -7.54 -17.55 26.52
C ALA A 360 -7.57 -16.02 26.44
N VAL A 361 -8.49 -15.40 27.17
CA VAL A 361 -8.51 -13.94 27.35
C VAL A 361 -7.45 -13.57 28.37
N VAL A 362 -6.45 -12.81 27.92
CA VAL A 362 -5.32 -12.33 28.73
C VAL A 362 -5.66 -11.03 29.44
N TYR A 363 -6.38 -10.14 28.75
CA TYR A 363 -6.76 -8.84 29.27
C TYR A 363 -8.07 -8.37 28.63
N ASP A 364 -8.97 -7.82 29.43
CA ASP A 364 -10.32 -7.38 29.04
C ASP A 364 -10.71 -6.20 29.94
N PRO A 365 -10.23 -4.98 29.64
CA PRO A 365 -10.61 -3.78 30.38
C PRO A 365 -12.09 -3.47 30.21
N SER A 366 -12.66 -2.75 31.18
CA SER A 366 -13.97 -2.13 30.97
C SER A 366 -13.91 -1.12 29.84
N LEU A 367 -15.04 -0.95 29.12
CA LEU A 367 -15.26 0.11 28.13
C LEU A 367 -14.56 1.43 28.50
N ILE A 368 -13.77 1.94 27.57
CA ILE A 368 -13.05 3.20 27.70
C ILE A 368 -13.79 4.26 26.89
N ALA A 369 -14.36 5.25 27.56
CA ALA A 369 -15.02 6.39 26.92
C ALA A 369 -14.12 7.63 27.00
N PHE A 370 -13.69 8.14 25.85
CA PHE A 370 -12.96 9.40 25.75
C PHE A 370 -13.89 10.52 25.29
N ALA A 371 -13.81 11.68 25.92
CA ALA A 371 -14.33 12.89 25.30
C ALA A 371 -13.36 13.29 24.17
N ASN A 372 -13.87 13.51 22.96
CA ASN A 372 -13.10 13.98 21.80
C ASN A 372 -12.69 15.46 21.97
N ALA A 373 -11.90 15.74 23.01
CA ALA A 373 -11.59 17.05 23.56
C ALA A 373 -10.22 17.06 24.27
N ASP A 374 -9.83 18.18 24.85
CA ASP A 374 -8.57 18.30 25.61
C ASP A 374 -8.63 17.56 26.96
N GLY A 375 -7.47 17.35 27.58
CA GLY A 375 -7.35 16.84 28.94
C GLY A 375 -7.59 15.33 29.10
N GLN A 376 -7.75 14.60 28.00
CA GLN A 376 -7.85 13.13 28.04
C GLN A 376 -6.50 12.51 28.41
N ALA A 377 -6.53 11.43 29.19
CA ALA A 377 -5.37 10.66 29.57
C ALA A 377 -5.66 9.16 29.37
N PHE A 378 -4.61 8.40 29.10
CA PHE A 378 -4.65 6.94 29.05
C PHE A 378 -3.39 6.41 29.72
N ASP A 379 -3.59 5.59 30.76
CA ASP A 379 -2.52 4.98 31.54
C ASP A 379 -2.24 3.59 30.98
N ALA A 380 -1.29 3.53 30.04
CA ALA A 380 -0.94 2.29 29.36
C ALA A 380 -0.28 1.27 30.30
N ILE A 381 -0.56 -0.01 30.07
CA ILE A 381 0.05 -1.12 30.80
C ILE A 381 1.56 -1.15 30.51
N ALA A 382 2.36 -1.22 31.57
CA ALA A 382 3.80 -1.42 31.42
C ALA A 382 4.10 -2.86 30.96
N GLY A 383 5.14 -3.04 30.13
CA GLY A 383 5.47 -4.35 29.55
C GLY A 383 5.65 -5.49 30.54
N ALA A 384 6.15 -5.22 31.76
CA ALA A 384 6.25 -6.23 32.81
C ALA A 384 4.87 -6.66 33.36
N GLY A 385 3.92 -5.74 33.43
CA GLY A 385 2.54 -6.05 33.81
C GLY A 385 1.83 -6.91 32.77
N MET A 386 2.15 -6.72 31.48
CA MET A 386 1.65 -7.60 30.41
C MET A 386 2.17 -9.03 30.56
N ASP A 387 3.47 -9.20 30.84
CA ASP A 387 4.06 -10.54 31.07
C ASP A 387 3.36 -11.26 32.23
N GLU A 388 3.11 -10.56 33.34
CA GLU A 388 2.37 -11.10 34.48
C GLU A 388 0.90 -11.44 34.18
N MET A 389 0.29 -10.84 33.15
CA MET A 389 -1.07 -11.18 32.71
C MET A 389 -1.06 -12.43 31.83
N ILE A 390 -0.11 -12.51 30.89
CA ILE A 390 0.07 -13.66 29.99
C ILE A 390 0.38 -14.93 30.80
N ASP A 391 1.33 -14.85 31.74
CA ASP A 391 1.70 -15.98 32.60
C ASP A 391 0.51 -16.49 33.43
N ARG A 392 -0.42 -15.59 33.79
CA ARG A 392 -1.59 -15.93 34.61
C ARG A 392 -2.72 -16.56 33.80
N ALA A 393 -2.86 -16.15 32.54
CA ALA A 393 -3.86 -16.71 31.63
C ALA A 393 -3.46 -18.11 31.13
N THR A 394 -2.16 -18.41 31.12
CA THR A 394 -1.58 -19.67 30.62
C THR A 394 -1.28 -20.71 31.71
N ALA A 395 -1.35 -20.34 32.99
CA ALA A 395 -1.20 -21.21 34.16
C ALA A 395 -2.50 -21.97 34.49
#